data_AF-A0A8T1RVF4-F1
#
_entry.id   AF-A0A8T1RVF4-F1
#
_cell.length_a   1.000
_cell.length_b   1.000
_cell.length_c   1.000
_cell.angle_alpha   90.00
_cell.angle_beta   90.00
_cell.angle_gamma   90.00
#
_symmetry.space_group_name_H-M   'P 1'
#
loop_
_entity.id
_entity.type
_entity.pdbx_description
1 polymer ?
#
loop_
_entity_poly.entity_id
_entity_poly.type
_entity_poly.pdbx_seq_one_letter_code
_entity_poly.pdbx_strand_id
1 'polypeptide(L)'
;KTIGVFKPKSEEPYGHLNPKWTKYFHKLCCPCCFGRGCLVPNQGYLSEAGACLVDTKLGLGVVPKTKVVWLVSETFNYSAIDRAKSRGKKYALEKVPKVGKKFHRIGLPPKVGSFQLFVEGYKEAEYWLRKFETDPLPENTRKQFQSQFERLVVLDYVIRNTDRGNDNWLVRYEKQDDIDLSDKVRRIFFKTNQLTHEI
;
A
#
# COMPACT_ATOMS: atom_id res chain seq x y z
N LYS A 1 8.61 16.19 2.35
CA LYS A 1 8.94 14.89 2.98
C LYS A 1 7.75 13.95 2.82
N THR A 2 7.95 12.73 2.34
CA THR A 2 6.87 11.73 2.16
C THR A 2 6.59 11.04 3.49
N ILE A 3 5.33 11.02 3.93
CA ILE A 3 4.93 10.45 5.23
C ILE A 3 4.18 9.12 5.11
N GLY A 4 3.58 8.87 3.95
CA GLY A 4 2.77 7.69 3.72
C GLY A 4 2.23 7.60 2.30
N VAL A 5 1.68 6.44 2.00
CA VAL A 5 1.03 6.13 0.72
C VAL A 5 -0.45 5.85 1.00
N PHE A 6 -1.32 6.54 0.28
CA PHE A 6 -2.77 6.40 0.40
C PHE A 6 -3.36 5.77 -0.86
N LYS A 7 -4.10 4.65 -0.70
CA LYS A 7 -4.82 3.96 -1.78
C LYS A 7 -6.34 4.06 -1.56
N PRO A 8 -7.04 4.96 -2.27
CA PRO A 8 -8.49 5.13 -2.11
C PRO A 8 -9.28 4.00 -2.76
N LYS A 9 -10.25 3.44 -2.03
CA LYS A 9 -11.17 2.38 -2.48
C LYS A 9 -11.83 2.70 -3.82
N SER A 10 -12.26 3.95 -4.01
CA SER A 10 -13.00 4.37 -5.21
C SER A 10 -12.19 4.29 -6.51
N GLU A 11 -10.86 4.23 -6.41
CA GLU A 11 -9.93 4.24 -7.56
C GLU A 11 -9.30 2.88 -7.83
N GLU A 12 -9.66 1.84 -7.06
CA GLU A 12 -9.21 0.47 -7.29
C GLU A 12 -9.65 -0.03 -8.69
N PRO A 13 -8.95 -1.00 -9.30
CA PRO A 13 -9.27 -1.65 -10.58
C PRO A 13 -10.71 -2.18 -10.78
N TYR A 14 -11.53 -2.21 -9.71
CA TYR A 14 -12.96 -2.55 -9.71
C TYR A 14 -13.83 -1.52 -8.97
N GLY A 15 -13.27 -0.33 -8.70
CA GLY A 15 -13.98 0.79 -8.12
C GLY A 15 -15.01 1.37 -9.10
N HIS A 16 -16.06 1.98 -8.55
CA HIS A 16 -17.13 2.60 -9.34
C HIS A 16 -16.65 3.71 -10.31
N LEU A 17 -15.48 4.31 -10.04
CA LEU A 17 -14.86 5.32 -10.89
C LEU A 17 -13.88 4.73 -11.93
N ASN A 18 -13.68 3.42 -11.94
CA ASN A 18 -12.85 2.71 -12.92
C ASN A 18 -13.51 1.39 -13.37
N PRO A 19 -14.72 1.43 -13.97
CA PRO A 19 -15.42 0.22 -14.39
C PRO A 19 -14.75 -0.41 -15.61
N LYS A 20 -13.91 -1.43 -15.39
CA LYS A 20 -13.35 -2.24 -16.48
C LYS A 20 -14.41 -3.21 -17.03
N TRP A 21 -15.18 -2.75 -18.02
CA TRP A 21 -16.23 -3.53 -18.71
C TRP A 21 -15.72 -4.88 -19.27
N THR A 22 -14.47 -4.93 -19.74
CA THR A 22 -13.79 -6.16 -20.17
C THR A 22 -13.72 -7.21 -19.06
N LYS A 23 -13.55 -6.82 -17.79
CA LYS A 23 -13.53 -7.76 -16.65
C LYS A 23 -14.94 -8.24 -16.26
N TYR A 24 -15.97 -7.41 -16.44
CA TYR A 24 -17.36 -7.83 -16.26
C TYR A 24 -17.76 -8.90 -17.29
N PHE A 25 -17.35 -8.71 -18.55
CA PHE A 25 -17.57 -9.68 -19.63
C PHE A 25 -16.82 -11.01 -19.37
N HIS A 26 -15.57 -10.94 -18.90
CA HIS A 26 -14.79 -12.12 -18.52
C HIS A 26 -15.46 -12.95 -17.40
N LYS A 27 -16.11 -12.29 -16.43
CA LYS A 27 -16.88 -12.95 -15.37
C LYS A 27 -18.11 -13.70 -15.90
N LEU A 28 -18.71 -13.23 -17.00
CA LEU A 28 -19.93 -13.79 -17.58
C LEU A 28 -19.64 -14.95 -18.55
N CYS A 29 -18.53 -14.89 -19.32
CA CYS A 29 -18.22 -15.87 -20.37
C CYS A 29 -17.19 -16.95 -19.98
N CYS A 30 -16.29 -16.72 -19.01
CA CYS A 30 -15.26 -17.69 -18.61
C CYS A 30 -14.91 -17.55 -17.11
N PRO A 31 -15.70 -18.13 -16.19
CA PRO A 31 -15.55 -17.95 -14.74
C PRO A 31 -14.23 -18.51 -14.16
N CYS A 32 -13.47 -19.30 -14.93
CA CYS A 32 -12.23 -19.95 -14.51
C CYS A 32 -10.96 -19.49 -15.26
N CYS A 33 -11.05 -18.68 -16.32
CA CYS A 33 -9.90 -18.41 -17.21
C CYS A 33 -9.37 -16.97 -17.16
N PHE A 34 -10.04 -16.03 -16.49
CA PHE A 34 -9.66 -14.62 -16.52
C PHE A 34 -9.74 -13.92 -15.15
N GLY A 35 -8.57 -13.70 -14.53
CA GLY A 35 -8.38 -12.84 -13.36
C GLY A 35 -8.33 -13.57 -12.00
N ARG A 36 -8.03 -12.83 -10.92
CA ARG A 36 -8.03 -13.32 -9.53
C ARG A 36 -9.45 -13.50 -8.99
N GLY A 37 -10.23 -14.41 -9.59
CA GLY A 37 -11.65 -14.65 -9.24
C GLY A 37 -11.89 -15.14 -7.80
N CYS A 38 -10.83 -15.55 -7.10
CA CYS A 38 -10.87 -15.92 -5.68
C CYS A 38 -10.80 -14.72 -4.72
N LEU A 39 -10.58 -13.50 -5.21
CA LEU A 39 -10.49 -12.29 -4.40
C LEU A 39 -11.82 -11.53 -4.39
N VAL A 40 -12.19 -11.01 -3.21
CA VAL A 40 -13.38 -10.18 -3.07
C VAL A 40 -13.13 -8.83 -3.76
N PRO A 41 -13.97 -8.41 -4.73
CA PRO A 41 -13.75 -7.16 -5.45
C PRO A 41 -13.82 -5.93 -4.54
N ASN A 42 -13.01 -4.90 -4.84
CA ASN A 42 -13.09 -3.57 -4.22
C ASN A 42 -12.89 -3.58 -2.68
N GLN A 43 -12.06 -4.52 -2.22
CA GLN A 43 -11.63 -4.67 -0.83
C GLN A 43 -10.09 -4.64 -0.70
N GLY A 44 -9.36 -4.12 -1.70
CA GLY A 44 -7.91 -4.04 -1.67
C GLY A 44 -7.40 -3.29 -0.44
N TYR A 45 -7.97 -2.12 -0.16
CA TYR A 45 -7.64 -1.32 1.04
C TYR A 45 -7.88 -2.05 2.38
N LEU A 46 -8.83 -3.00 2.44
CA LEU A 46 -9.04 -3.83 3.64
C LEU A 46 -7.98 -4.91 3.75
N SER A 47 -7.57 -5.51 2.63
CA SER A 47 -6.46 -6.47 2.59
C SER A 47 -5.16 -5.83 3.10
N GLU A 48 -4.87 -4.59 2.67
CA GLU A 48 -3.69 -3.82 3.13
C GLU A 48 -3.71 -3.57 4.65
N ALA A 49 -4.86 -3.14 5.19
CA ALA A 49 -5.02 -2.92 6.63
C ALA A 49 -5.00 -4.25 7.42
N GLY A 50 -5.59 -5.30 6.86
CA GLY A 50 -5.65 -6.63 7.44
C GLY A 50 -4.28 -7.27 7.57
N ALA A 51 -3.40 -7.10 6.58
CA ALA A 51 -2.04 -7.60 6.68
C ALA A 51 -1.23 -6.91 7.78
N CYS A 52 -1.40 -5.60 7.97
CA CYS A 52 -0.79 -4.89 9.12
C CYS A 52 -1.35 -5.41 10.45
N LEU A 53 -2.64 -5.77 10.50
CA LEU A 53 -3.26 -6.37 11.68
C LEU A 53 -2.66 -7.75 11.98
N VAL A 54 -2.51 -8.62 10.97
CA VAL A 54 -1.88 -9.94 11.11
C VAL A 54 -0.42 -9.81 11.52
N ASP A 55 0.34 -8.91 10.89
CA ASP A 55 1.73 -8.62 11.24
C ASP A 55 1.88 -8.21 12.71
N THR A 56 1.02 -7.32 13.19
CA THR A 56 1.01 -6.87 14.60
C THR A 56 0.62 -8.01 15.54
N LYS A 57 -0.36 -8.83 15.16
CA LYS A 57 -0.84 -9.95 15.98
C LYS A 57 0.21 -11.06 16.13
N LEU A 58 0.98 -11.30 15.08
CA LEU A 58 2.04 -12.32 15.04
C LEU A 58 3.42 -11.77 15.46
N GLY A 59 3.56 -10.46 15.67
CA GLY A 59 4.83 -9.83 16.07
C GLY A 59 5.93 -9.90 15.00
N LEU A 60 5.55 -9.92 13.71
CA LEU A 60 6.50 -10.10 12.60
C LEU A 60 7.33 -8.83 12.36
N GLY A 61 6.66 -7.67 12.35
CA GLY A 61 7.30 -6.37 12.19
C GLY A 61 7.79 -6.09 10.77
N VAL A 62 7.23 -6.76 9.75
CA VAL A 62 7.59 -6.61 8.33
C VAL A 62 6.60 -5.72 7.58
N VAL A 63 5.37 -5.51 8.07
CA VAL A 63 4.42 -4.58 7.42
C VAL A 63 4.53 -3.18 8.04
N PRO A 64 4.83 -2.12 7.26
CA PRO A 64 4.69 -0.74 7.76
C PRO A 64 3.26 -0.49 8.23
N LYS A 65 3.08 0.33 9.28
CA LYS A 65 1.76 0.56 9.88
C LYS A 65 0.76 1.06 8.84
N THR A 66 -0.30 0.29 8.65
CA THR A 66 -1.37 0.57 7.68
C THR A 66 -2.73 0.57 8.36
N LYS A 67 -3.56 1.58 8.08
CA LYS A 67 -4.94 1.66 8.60
C LYS A 67 -5.90 2.17 7.54
N VAL A 68 -7.18 1.87 7.73
CA VAL A 68 -8.27 2.48 6.97
C VAL A 68 -8.47 3.91 7.46
N VAL A 69 -8.41 4.88 6.54
CA VAL A 69 -8.58 6.30 6.85
C VAL A 69 -9.47 6.97 5.80
N TRP A 70 -9.94 8.17 6.13
CA TRP A 70 -10.71 9.04 5.24
C TRP A 70 -9.91 10.29 4.93
N LEU A 71 -9.56 10.51 3.66
CA LEU A 71 -8.82 11.69 3.21
C LEU A 71 -9.57 12.46 2.13
N VAL A 72 -9.32 13.76 2.07
CA VAL A 72 -9.81 14.66 1.02
C VAL A 72 -8.57 15.32 0.42
N SER A 73 -8.42 15.28 -0.91
CA SER A 73 -7.36 15.98 -1.62
C SER A 73 -7.81 16.35 -3.02
N GLU A 74 -7.53 17.56 -3.51
CA GLU A 74 -7.88 17.98 -4.87
C GLU A 74 -7.20 17.13 -5.96
N THR A 75 -6.09 16.47 -5.61
CA THR A 75 -5.32 15.59 -6.50
C THR A 75 -5.98 14.22 -6.71
N PHE A 76 -6.93 13.80 -5.87
CA PHE A 76 -7.62 12.52 -6.05
C PHE A 76 -8.58 12.54 -7.26
N ASN A 77 -8.88 11.35 -7.79
CA ASN A 77 -9.73 11.21 -8.98
C ASN A 77 -11.23 11.30 -8.65
N TYR A 78 -11.79 12.50 -8.60
CA TYR A 78 -13.23 12.71 -8.37
C TYR A 78 -14.02 12.84 -9.67
N SER A 79 -15.31 12.48 -9.61
CA SER A 79 -16.23 12.71 -10.73
C SER A 79 -16.33 14.19 -11.09
N ALA A 80 -16.64 14.50 -12.36
CA ALA A 80 -16.87 15.87 -12.81
C ALA A 80 -17.98 16.56 -12.00
N ILE A 81 -19.01 15.79 -11.61
CA ILE A 81 -20.14 16.25 -10.79
C ILE A 81 -19.66 16.66 -9.39
N ASP A 82 -18.84 15.84 -8.73
CA ASP A 82 -18.32 16.16 -7.39
C ASP A 82 -17.46 17.43 -7.41
N ARG A 83 -16.63 17.59 -8.45
CA ARG A 83 -15.82 18.79 -8.63
C ARG A 83 -16.69 20.02 -8.88
N ALA A 84 -17.69 19.93 -9.75
CA ALA A 84 -18.63 21.01 -10.02
C ALA A 84 -19.44 21.40 -8.77
N LYS A 85 -19.94 20.41 -8.02
CA LYS A 85 -20.70 20.62 -6.77
C LYS A 85 -19.85 21.26 -5.68
N SER A 86 -18.59 20.84 -5.54
CA SER A 86 -17.63 21.46 -4.61
C SER A 86 -17.41 22.94 -4.93
N ARG A 87 -17.17 23.26 -6.22
CA ARG A 87 -17.01 24.64 -6.71
C ARG A 87 -18.28 25.48 -6.49
N GLY A 88 -19.44 24.95 -6.87
CA GLY A 88 -20.72 25.63 -6.72
C GLY A 88 -21.08 25.93 -5.27
N LYS A 89 -20.83 24.99 -4.35
CA LYS A 89 -21.01 25.21 -2.91
C LYS A 89 -20.06 26.24 -2.35
N LYS A 90 -18.79 26.24 -2.78
CA LYS A 90 -17.79 27.23 -2.38
C LYS A 90 -18.19 28.63 -2.86
N TYR A 91 -18.59 28.75 -4.13
CA TYR A 91 -19.12 30.00 -4.70
C TYR A 91 -20.37 30.50 -3.98
N ALA A 92 -21.34 29.62 -3.70
CA ALA A 92 -22.55 29.98 -2.98
C ALA A 92 -22.27 30.44 -1.55
N LEU A 93 -21.26 29.87 -0.89
CA LEU A 93 -20.79 30.35 0.41
C LEU A 93 -20.18 31.75 0.34
N GLU A 94 -19.36 32.01 -0.68
CA GLU A 94 -18.68 33.30 -0.88
C GLU A 94 -19.65 34.41 -1.30
N LYS A 95 -20.66 34.10 -2.14
CA LYS A 95 -21.58 35.09 -2.73
C LYS A 95 -22.92 35.22 -2.02
N VAL A 96 -23.44 34.15 -1.42
CA VAL A 96 -24.72 34.15 -0.72
C VAL A 96 -24.58 33.45 0.64
N PRO A 97 -23.99 34.12 1.64
CA PRO A 97 -23.65 33.50 2.93
C PRO A 97 -24.86 32.88 3.65
N LYS A 98 -26.06 33.43 3.45
CA LYS A 98 -27.32 32.91 4.02
C LYS A 98 -27.70 31.52 3.49
N VAL A 99 -27.35 31.19 2.25
CA VAL A 99 -27.55 29.87 1.64
C VAL A 99 -26.36 28.96 1.91
N GLY A 100 -25.13 29.51 1.85
CA GLY A 100 -23.90 28.79 2.13
C GLY A 100 -23.82 28.16 3.53
N LYS A 101 -24.28 28.89 4.56
CA LYS A 101 -24.30 28.41 5.96
C LYS A 101 -25.21 27.19 6.18
N LYS A 102 -26.12 26.86 5.25
CA LYS A 102 -26.94 25.64 5.32
C LYS A 102 -26.19 24.40 4.81
N PHE A 103 -25.04 24.56 4.14
CA PHE A 103 -24.26 23.41 3.69
C PHE A 103 -23.43 22.85 4.84
N HIS A 104 -23.86 21.71 5.38
CA HIS A 104 -23.10 20.93 6.38
C HIS A 104 -21.71 20.51 5.92
N ARG A 105 -21.45 20.55 4.60
CA ARG A 105 -20.15 20.18 4.01
C ARG A 105 -19.85 21.00 2.76
N ILE A 106 -18.76 21.75 2.83
CA ILE A 106 -18.14 22.50 1.74
C ILE A 106 -16.86 21.76 1.34
N GLY A 107 -16.60 21.65 0.03
CA GLY A 107 -15.45 20.92 -0.51
C GLY A 107 -15.77 19.53 -1.07
N LEU A 108 -14.71 18.81 -1.43
CA LEU A 108 -14.79 17.47 -2.02
C LEU A 108 -15.19 16.41 -0.98
N PRO A 109 -15.87 15.32 -1.39
CA PRO A 109 -16.20 14.23 -0.49
C PRO A 109 -14.93 13.47 -0.04
N PRO A 110 -14.93 12.89 1.16
CA PRO A 110 -13.78 12.15 1.67
C PRO A 110 -13.75 10.78 1.00
N LYS A 111 -12.56 10.33 0.66
CA LYS A 111 -12.35 8.98 0.15
C LYS A 111 -11.84 8.10 1.27
N VAL A 112 -12.46 6.94 1.41
CA VAL A 112 -11.94 5.86 2.26
C VAL A 112 -10.84 5.12 1.50
N GLY A 113 -9.78 4.74 2.21
CA GLY A 113 -8.68 4.00 1.63
C GLY A 113 -7.71 3.52 2.69
N SER A 114 -6.71 2.75 2.27
CA SER A 114 -5.62 2.32 3.14
C SER A 114 -4.55 3.39 3.14
N PHE A 115 -4.06 3.74 4.33
CA PHE A 115 -2.94 4.64 4.52
C PHE A 115 -1.81 3.89 5.21
N GLN A 116 -0.72 3.69 4.48
CA GLN A 116 0.48 3.02 4.95
C GLN A 116 1.58 4.05 5.22
N LEU A 117 2.26 3.93 6.36
CA LEU A 117 3.42 4.76 6.67
C LEU A 117 4.56 4.51 5.68
N PHE A 118 5.18 5.59 5.21
CA PHE A 118 6.32 5.51 4.31
C PHE A 118 7.59 5.11 5.09
N VAL A 119 8.40 4.24 4.51
CA VAL A 119 9.66 3.78 5.11
C VAL A 119 10.85 4.28 4.31
N GLU A 120 11.78 4.94 4.99
CA GLU A 120 12.95 5.58 4.36
C GLU A 120 14.18 4.65 4.36
N GLY A 121 14.99 4.75 3.31
CA GLY A 121 16.24 3.99 3.16
C GLY A 121 16.06 2.54 2.67
N TYR A 122 14.86 2.19 2.21
CA TYR A 122 14.55 0.88 1.66
C TYR A 122 14.67 0.88 0.13
N LYS A 123 15.06 -0.25 -0.45
CA LYS A 123 15.03 -0.51 -1.89
C LYS A 123 14.33 -1.84 -2.16
N GLU A 124 13.88 -2.05 -3.40
CA GLU A 124 13.31 -3.32 -3.85
C GLU A 124 14.24 -4.49 -3.53
N ALA A 125 13.65 -5.63 -3.16
CA ALA A 125 14.43 -6.79 -2.78
C ALA A 125 15.26 -7.32 -3.95
N GLU A 126 14.72 -7.31 -5.17
CA GLU A 126 15.44 -7.70 -6.38
C GLU A 126 16.78 -6.96 -6.53
N TYR A 127 16.81 -5.66 -6.25
CA TYR A 127 18.05 -4.86 -6.29
C TYR A 127 19.13 -5.41 -5.34
N TRP A 128 18.74 -5.79 -4.12
CA TRP A 128 19.67 -6.31 -3.12
C TRP A 128 20.06 -7.75 -3.37
N LEU A 129 19.11 -8.60 -3.79
CA LEU A 129 19.38 -10.00 -4.14
C LEU A 129 20.44 -10.10 -5.23
N ARG A 130 20.31 -9.33 -6.31
CA ARG A 130 21.32 -9.27 -7.39
C ARG A 130 22.70 -8.82 -6.89
N LYS A 131 22.74 -7.93 -5.89
CA LYS A 131 24.01 -7.51 -5.27
C LYS A 131 24.61 -8.58 -4.36
N PHE A 132 23.79 -9.38 -3.69
CA PHE A 132 24.26 -10.45 -2.82
C PHE A 132 24.75 -11.67 -3.60
N GLU A 133 24.31 -11.83 -4.86
CA GLU A 133 24.89 -12.82 -5.78
C GLU A 133 26.34 -12.48 -6.15
N THR A 134 26.66 -11.19 -6.33
CA THR A 134 28.02 -10.75 -6.68
C THR A 134 28.93 -10.53 -5.46
N ASP A 135 28.38 -10.00 -4.36
CA ASP A 135 29.07 -9.76 -3.08
C ASP A 135 28.30 -10.45 -1.94
N PRO A 136 28.59 -11.74 -1.65
CA PRO A 136 27.86 -12.51 -0.65
C PRO A 136 27.88 -11.88 0.74
N LEU A 137 26.74 -11.97 1.43
CA LEU A 137 26.61 -11.46 2.79
C LEU A 137 27.49 -12.27 3.78
N PRO A 138 28.11 -11.62 4.77
CA PRO A 138 28.76 -12.31 5.88
C PRO A 138 27.76 -13.20 6.64
N GLU A 139 28.25 -14.29 7.21
CA GLU A 139 27.41 -15.33 7.83
C GLU A 139 26.40 -14.78 8.86
N ASN A 140 26.83 -13.89 9.75
CA ASN A 140 25.95 -13.28 10.76
C ASN A 140 24.81 -12.47 10.12
N THR A 141 25.12 -11.74 9.05
CA THR A 141 24.17 -10.91 8.31
C THR A 141 23.24 -11.77 7.44
N ARG A 142 23.75 -12.86 6.89
CA ARG A 142 22.98 -13.87 6.15
C ARG A 142 21.93 -14.52 7.04
N LYS A 143 22.28 -14.87 8.29
CA LYS A 143 21.31 -15.36 9.29
C LYS A 143 20.22 -14.34 9.62
N GLN A 144 20.58 -13.05 9.76
CA GLN A 144 19.58 -11.99 9.96
C GLN A 144 18.65 -11.86 8.75
N PHE A 145 19.20 -11.86 7.53
CA PHE A 145 18.43 -11.84 6.29
C PHE A 145 17.44 -13.01 6.23
N GLN A 146 17.91 -14.23 6.54
CA GLN A 146 17.07 -15.42 6.55
C GLN A 146 15.93 -15.30 7.58
N SER A 147 16.22 -14.85 8.81
CA SER A 147 15.17 -14.67 9.83
C SER A 147 14.13 -13.62 9.42
N GLN A 148 14.55 -12.53 8.78
CA GLN A 148 13.62 -11.53 8.23
C GLN A 148 12.78 -12.10 7.08
N PHE A 149 13.39 -12.91 6.22
CA PHE A 149 12.70 -13.58 5.12
C PHE A 149 11.67 -14.60 5.61
N GLU A 150 12.00 -15.38 6.64
CA GLU A 150 11.06 -16.33 7.27
C GLU A 150 9.81 -15.63 7.79
N ARG A 151 9.95 -14.44 8.40
CA ARG A 151 8.80 -13.62 8.84
C ARG A 151 7.93 -13.17 7.67
N LEU A 152 8.55 -12.77 6.56
CA LEU A 152 7.83 -12.41 5.33
C LEU A 152 7.06 -13.61 4.77
N VAL A 153 7.70 -14.78 4.72
CA VAL A 153 7.07 -16.03 4.27
C VAL A 153 5.88 -16.40 5.16
N VAL A 154 6.02 -16.32 6.48
CA VAL A 154 4.91 -16.57 7.42
C VAL A 154 3.74 -15.63 7.15
N LEU A 155 4.00 -14.33 7.00
CA LEU A 155 2.94 -13.36 6.69
C LEU A 155 2.22 -13.73 5.39
N ASP A 156 2.96 -13.87 4.30
CA ASP A 156 2.40 -14.11 2.96
C ASP A 156 1.63 -15.43 2.89
N TYR A 157 2.12 -16.45 3.59
CA TYR A 157 1.45 -17.74 3.67
C TYR A 157 0.13 -17.64 4.45
N VAL A 158 0.14 -17.00 5.63
CA VAL A 158 -1.04 -16.85 6.49
C VAL A 158 -2.14 -16.04 5.81
N ILE A 159 -1.80 -14.94 5.15
CA ILE A 159 -2.79 -14.10 4.44
C ILE A 159 -3.09 -14.60 3.02
N ARG A 160 -2.42 -15.67 2.60
CA ARG A 160 -2.45 -16.22 1.23
C ARG A 160 -2.27 -15.12 0.18
N ASN A 161 -1.17 -14.37 0.31
CA ASN A 161 -0.88 -13.26 -0.60
C ASN A 161 -0.74 -13.78 -2.05
N THR A 162 -1.54 -13.21 -2.96
CA THR A 162 -1.59 -13.62 -4.37
C THR A 162 -0.69 -12.79 -5.28
N ASP A 163 0.04 -11.82 -4.74
CA ASP A 163 0.72 -10.76 -5.50
C ASP A 163 2.15 -10.46 -5.02
N ARG A 164 2.84 -11.47 -4.47
CA ARG A 164 4.23 -11.28 -4.01
C ARG A 164 5.23 -11.58 -5.13
N GLY A 165 5.76 -10.53 -5.74
CA GLY A 165 6.99 -10.53 -6.53
C GLY A 165 8.19 -9.95 -5.75
N ASN A 166 9.41 -10.08 -6.28
CA ASN A 166 10.64 -9.55 -5.66
C ASN A 166 10.79 -8.02 -5.74
N ASP A 167 9.91 -7.37 -6.49
CA ASP A 167 9.65 -5.93 -6.57
C ASP A 167 8.72 -5.44 -5.45
N ASN A 168 7.87 -6.32 -4.90
CA ASN A 168 6.81 -5.96 -3.93
C ASN A 168 7.22 -6.05 -2.47
N TRP A 169 8.48 -6.36 -2.16
CA TRP A 169 9.04 -6.26 -0.81
C TRP A 169 10.38 -5.55 -0.86
N LEU A 170 10.71 -4.92 0.25
CA LEU A 170 11.78 -3.97 0.37
C LEU A 170 12.79 -4.43 1.40
N VAL A 171 14.06 -4.19 1.08
CA VAL A 171 15.19 -4.47 1.96
C VAL A 171 15.95 -3.17 2.23
N ARG A 172 16.27 -2.95 3.50
CA ARG A 172 17.25 -1.95 3.93
C ARG A 172 18.45 -2.70 4.48
N TYR A 173 19.61 -2.42 3.88
CA TYR A 173 20.87 -2.98 4.30
C TYR A 173 21.85 -1.84 4.56
N GLU A 174 22.37 -1.79 5.77
CA GLU A 174 23.31 -0.77 6.21
C GLU A 174 24.68 -1.39 6.41
N LYS A 175 25.65 -0.93 5.62
CA LYS A 175 27.07 -1.14 5.88
C LYS A 175 27.48 -0.02 6.85
N GLN A 176 27.81 -0.35 8.08
CA GLN A 176 28.38 0.61 9.01
C GLN A 176 29.83 0.86 8.57
N ASP A 177 30.15 2.10 8.22
CA ASP A 177 31.50 2.51 7.87
C ASP A 177 32.30 2.78 9.16
N ASP A 178 33.44 2.10 9.22
CA ASP A 178 34.53 2.08 10.21
C ASP A 178 34.59 3.25 11.23
N ILE A 179 33.85 3.13 12.33
CA ILE A 179 34.20 3.76 13.61
C ILE A 179 34.03 2.67 14.68
N ASP A 180 35.15 2.25 15.26
CA ASP A 180 35.38 1.19 16.26
C ASP A 180 35.51 -0.28 15.79
N LEU A 181 36.72 -0.80 16.04
CA LEU A 181 37.27 -2.11 15.67
C LEU A 181 36.79 -3.27 16.57
N SER A 182 35.56 -3.26 17.05
CA SER A 182 34.95 -4.44 17.66
C SER A 182 33.51 -4.58 17.19
N ASP A 183 33.27 -5.60 16.36
CA ASP A 183 32.00 -5.98 15.76
C ASP A 183 31.39 -4.98 14.76
N LYS A 184 31.71 -5.17 13.46
CA LYS A 184 30.95 -4.58 12.35
C LYS A 184 29.52 -5.11 12.35
N VAL A 185 28.61 -4.50 13.12
CA VAL A 185 27.19 -4.91 13.19
C VAL A 185 26.46 -4.41 11.96
N ARG A 186 26.50 -5.20 10.89
CA ARG A 186 25.62 -5.00 9.73
C ARG A 186 24.19 -5.38 10.11
N ARG A 187 23.22 -4.54 9.73
CA ARG A 187 21.80 -4.77 9.99
C ARG A 187 21.00 -4.85 8.71
N ILE A 188 20.06 -5.79 8.68
CA ILE A 188 19.12 -5.99 7.59
C ILE A 188 17.70 -5.91 8.14
N PHE A 189 16.88 -5.10 7.46
CA PHE A 189 15.46 -4.93 7.79
C PHE A 189 14.62 -5.16 6.55
N PHE A 190 13.50 -5.87 6.72
CA PHE A 190 12.55 -6.10 5.64
C PHE A 190 11.28 -5.31 5.89
N LYS A 191 10.75 -4.73 4.82
CA LYS A 191 9.41 -4.16 4.81
C LYS A 191 8.65 -4.61 3.59
N THR A 192 7.37 -4.95 3.75
CA THR A 192 6.51 -5.15 2.59
C THR A 192 6.17 -3.79 1.98
N ASN A 193 6.15 -3.70 0.65
CA ASN A 193 5.44 -2.61 0.00
C ASN A 193 3.93 -2.87 0.11
N GLN A 194 3.10 -1.98 -0.42
CA GLN A 194 1.65 -2.22 -0.50
C GLN A 194 1.37 -3.54 -1.23
N LEU A 195 0.50 -4.36 -0.63
CA LEU A 195 0.27 -5.76 -0.97
C LEU A 195 -0.62 -5.98 -2.19
N THR A 196 -1.30 -4.93 -2.64
CA THR A 196 -2.33 -5.02 -3.68
C THR A 196 -2.13 -3.91 -4.69
N HIS A 197 -1.49 -4.24 -5.83
CA HIS A 197 -1.44 -3.31 -6.97
C HIS A 197 -2.63 -3.51 -7.92
N GLU A 198 -3.33 -4.66 -7.84
CA GLU A 198 -4.28 -5.09 -8.87
C GLU A 198 -5.63 -5.67 -8.40
N ILE A 199 -5.97 -5.62 -7.11
CA ILE A 199 -7.30 -6.06 -6.58
C ILE A 199 -8.42 -5.09 -6.95
#